data_AF-A0A1I6F8E7-F1
#
_entry.id   AF-A0A1I6F8E7-F1
#
_cell.length_a   1.000
_cell.length_b   1.000
_cell.length_c   1.000
_cell.angle_alpha   90.00
_cell.angle_beta   90.00
_cell.angle_gamma   90.00
#
_symmetry.space_group_name_H-M   'P 1'
#
loop_
_entity.id
_entity.type
_entity.pdbx_description
1 polymer ?
#
loop_
_entity_poly.entity_id
_entity_poly.type
_entity_poly.pdbx_seq_one_letter_code
_entity_poly.pdbx_strand_id
1 'polypeptide(L)' 'MIEIGAGFSTPTVIRRPVESLVRGLPSARLVRINTDHDEVPADLGERAVSVRADITEVLGLP' A
#
# COMPACT_ATOMS: atom_id res chain seq x y z
N MET A 1 6.69 -3.04 3.79
CA MET A 1 5.47 -3.77 3.40
C MET A 1 5.11 -3.33 2.00
N ILE A 2 4.78 -4.28 1.13
CA ILE A 2 4.30 -4.00 -0.21
C ILE A 2 2.84 -4.46 -0.26
N GLU A 3 1.94 -3.55 -0.60
CA GLU A 3 0.52 -3.82 -0.81
C GLU A 3 0.19 -3.62 -2.29
N ILE A 4 -0.45 -4.61 -2.91
CA ILE A 4 -0.72 -4.62 -4.36
C ILE A 4 -2.21 -4.86 -4.57
N GLY A 5 -2.87 -3.97 -5.32
CA GLY A 5 -4.24 -4.17 -5.81
C GLY A 5 -5.33 -4.21 -4.74
N ALA A 6 -5.00 -4.00 -3.46
CA ALA A 6 -5.98 -4.03 -2.39
C ALA A 6 -6.84 -2.76 -2.39
N GLY A 7 -8.04 -2.86 -2.94
CA GLY A 7 -9.06 -1.81 -2.88
C GLY A 7 -9.88 -1.85 -1.59
N PHE A 8 -11.13 -1.36 -1.66
CA PHE A 8 -12.04 -1.29 -0.50
C PHE A 8 -13.04 -2.46 -0.42
N SER A 9 -12.85 -3.53 -1.18
CA SER A 9 -13.70 -4.71 -1.08
C SER A 9 -13.57 -5.42 0.27
N THR A 10 -12.36 -5.43 0.85
CA THR A 10 -12.05 -6.09 2.14
C THR A 10 -11.02 -5.31 2.97
N PRO A 11 -11.30 -4.03 3.32
CA PRO A 11 -10.31 -3.12 3.91
C PRO A 11 -9.85 -3.57 5.30
N THR A 12 -10.66 -4.33 6.03
CA THR A 12 -10.31 -4.90 7.33
C THR A 12 -9.36 -6.09 7.25
N VAL A 13 -9.21 -6.72 6.08
CA VAL A 13 -8.39 -7.92 5.89
C VAL A 13 -6.96 -7.56 5.48
N ILE A 14 -6.78 -6.55 4.62
CA ILE A 14 -5.46 -6.18 4.08
C ILE A 14 -5.06 -4.76 4.46
N ARG A 15 -5.81 -3.75 4.01
CA ARG A 15 -5.39 -2.33 4.13
C ARG A 15 -5.16 -1.92 5.58
N ARG A 16 -6.16 -2.10 6.45
CA ARG A 16 -6.07 -1.68 7.86
C ARG A 16 -4.99 -2.45 8.64
N PRO A 17 -4.84 -3.78 8.51
CA PRO A 17 -3.73 -4.50 9.14
C PRO A 17 -2.35 -4.03 8.68
N VAL A 18 -2.13 -3.83 7.38
CA VAL A 18 -0.85 -3.34 6.84
C VAL A 18 -0.52 -1.96 7.41
N GLU A 19 -1.49 -1.04 7.42
CA GLU A 19 -1.30 0.29 7.99
C GLU A 19 -1.03 0.24 9.50
N SER A 20 -1.72 -0.65 10.23
CA SER A 20 -1.49 -0.88 11.67
C SER A 20 -0.08 -1.38 11.95
N LEU A 21 0.43 -2.32 11.14
CA LEU A 21 1.80 -2.82 11.25
C LEU A 21 2.83 -1.73 11.01
N VAL A 22 2.63 -0.87 10.01
CA VAL A 22 3.55 0.25 9.74
C VAL A 22 3.50 1.29 10.86
N ARG A 23 2.35 1.51 11.49
CA ARG A 23 2.26 2.35 12.70
C ARG A 23 3.02 1.75 13.88
N GLY A 24 2.86 0.44 14.12
CA GLY A 24 3.44 -0.26 15.27
C GLY A 24 4.94 -0.57 15.16
N LEU A 25 5.49 -0.61 13.95
CA LEU A 25 6.89 -0.93 13.69
C LEU A 25 7.63 0.33 13.22
N PRO A 26 8.44 0.99 14.07
CA PRO A 26 9.01 2.32 13.78
C PRO A 26 9.79 2.40 12.47
N SER A 27 10.47 1.32 12.08
CA SER A 27 11.29 1.26 10.87
C SER A 27 10.55 0.68 9.65
N ALA A 28 9.31 0.23 9.80
CA ALA A 28 8.52 -0.27 8.69
C ALA A 28 8.10 0.89 7.77
N ARG A 29 8.07 0.60 6.47
CA ARG A 29 7.56 1.48 5.42
C ARG A 29 6.48 0.78 4.61
N LEU A 30 5.57 1.54 4.03
CA LEU A 30 4.53 1.08 3.11
C LEU A 30 4.86 1.51 1.69
N VAL A 31 4.77 0.58 0.74
CA VAL A 31 4.63 0.88 -0.69
C VAL A 31 3.28 0.31 -1.12
N ARG A 32 2.39 1.16 -1.60
CA ARG A 32 1.06 0.78 -2.09
C ARG A 32 1.01 0.94 -3.61
N ILE A 33 0.78 -0.15 -4.31
CA ILE A 33 0.66 -0.20 -5.76
C ILE A 33 -0.78 -0.54 -6.11
N ASN A 34 -1.48 0.37 -6.78
CA ASN A 34 -2.87 0.16 -7.20
C ASN A 34 -3.19 1.04 -8.41
N THR A 35 -4.09 0.62 -9.29
CA THR A 35 -4.53 1.43 -10.44
C THR A 35 -5.45 2.57 -10.03
N ASP A 36 -6.28 2.36 -9.00
CA ASP A 36 -7.40 3.25 -8.65
C ASP A 36 -7.45 3.66 -7.19
N HIS A 37 -6.94 2.81 -6.29
CA HIS A 37 -7.00 2.99 -4.83
C HIS A 37 -5.61 3.05 -4.19
N ASP A 38 -4.74 3.90 -4.76
CA ASP A 38 -3.34 4.03 -4.38
C ASP A 38 -3.13 4.94 -3.16
N GLU A 39 -4.18 5.58 -2.63
CA GLU A 39 -4.06 6.53 -1.52
C GLU A 39 -3.46 5.89 -0.25
N VAL A 40 -2.56 6.61 0.42
CA VAL A 40 -1.94 6.21 1.69
C VAL A 40 -2.38 7.12 2.83
N PRO A 41 -2.47 6.63 4.09
CA PRO A 41 -2.85 7.47 5.22
C PRO A 41 -1.82 8.58 5.46
N ALA A 42 -2.30 9.82 5.62
CA ALA A 42 -1.45 11.00 5.81
C ALA A 42 -0.55 10.91 7.06
N ASP A 43 -1.00 10.22 8.10
CA ASP A 43 -0.24 10.03 9.35
C ASP A 43 1.00 9.13 9.19
N LEU A 44 1.08 8.35 8.10
CA LEU A 44 2.29 7.58 7.80
C LEU A 44 3.41 8.45 7.24
N GLY A 45 3.10 9.65 6.72
CA GLY A 45 4.06 10.61 6.19
C GLY A 45 5.07 9.97 5.22
N GLU A 46 6.34 10.27 5.40
CA GLU A 46 7.45 9.76 4.57
C GLU A 46 7.68 8.24 4.68
N ARG A 47 6.97 7.56 5.59
CA ARG A 47 7.03 6.09 5.71
C ARG A 47 6.07 5.39 4.75
N ALA A 48 5.27 6.12 3.97
CA ALA A 48 4.40 5.54 2.95
C ALA A 48 4.65 6.17 1.58
N VAL A 49 4.66 5.33 0.55
CA VAL A 49 4.72 5.73 -0.85
C VAL A 49 3.52 5.15 -1.58
N SER A 50 2.89 6.00 -2.38
CA SER A 50 1.80 5.65 -3.28
C SER A 50 2.33 5.49 -4.70
N VAL A 51 1.92 4.42 -5.38
CA VAL A 51 2.30 4.12 -6.76
C VAL A 51 1.02 3.79 -7.53
N ARG A 52 0.56 4.74 -8.35
CA ARG A 52 -0.58 4.55 -9.23
C ARG A 52 -0.16 3.88 -10.53
N ALA A 53 -0.25 2.55 -10.59
CA ALA A 53 0.19 1.77 -11.76
C ALA A 53 -0.44 0.38 -11.81
N ASP A 54 -0.43 -0.24 -13.00
CA ASP A 54 -0.68 -1.67 -13.16
C ASP A 54 0.53 -2.48 -12.66
N ILE A 55 0.29 -3.55 -11.90
CA ILE A 55 1.38 -4.33 -11.32
C ILE A 55 2.22 -5.05 -12.39
N THR A 56 1.61 -5.39 -13.52
CA THR A 56 2.27 -6.03 -14.66
C THR A 56 3.34 -5.10 -15.22
N GLU A 57 3.02 -3.82 -15.39
CA GLU A 57 3.96 -2.77 -15.81
C GLU A 57 5.08 -2.58 -14.78
N VAL A 58 4.73 -2.48 -13.48
CA VAL A 58 5.70 -2.28 -12.40
C VAL A 58 6.70 -3.43 -12.30
N LEU A 59 6.26 -4.67 -12.52
CA LEU A 59 7.09 -5.86 -12.44
C LEU A 59 7.77 -6.23 -13.77
N GLY A 60 7.47 -5.52 -14.87
CA GLY A 60 7.94 -5.86 -16.20
C GLY A 60 7.46 -7.25 -16.66
N LEU A 61 6.27 -7.65 -16.20
CA LEU A 61 5.64 -8.90 -16.61
C LEU A 61 5.01 -8.74 -18.00
N PRO A 62 4.91 -9.84 -18.77
CA PRO A 62 4.32 -9.81 -20.11
C PRO A 62 2.80 -9.62 -20.09
#